data_AF-A0A351X3G3-F1
#
_entry.id   AF-A0A351X3G3-F1
#
_cell.length_a   1.000
_cell.length_b   1.000
_cell.length_c   1.000
_cell.angle_alpha   90.00
_cell.angle_beta   90.00
_cell.angle_gamma   90.00
#
_symmetry.space_group_name_H-M   'P 1'
#
loop_
_entity.id
_entity.type
_entity.pdbx_description
1 polymer ?
#
loop_
_entity_poly.entity_id
_entity_poly.type
_entity_poly.pdbx_seq_one_letter_code
_entity_poly.pdbx_strand_id
1 'polypeptide(L)'
;MKPQLFALITAICWGVGGYFEKKGLHLGNLSPTMGITIRTAVAFIILGIASYPQWKTLPQAGSKALLYMIIGGGLVAGAVGMLAFYTALKGAPLNRVMPIAFTSPLFGALMGLAFG
;
A
#
# COMPACT_ATOMS: atom_id res chain seq x y z
N MET A 1 -7.73 -12.11 -18.73
CA MET A 1 -7.97 -12.66 -17.37
C MET A 1 -8.95 -11.73 -16.64
N LYS A 2 -9.82 -12.24 -15.77
CA LYS A 2 -10.87 -11.44 -15.10
C LYS A 2 -10.24 -10.52 -14.03
N PRO A 3 -10.44 -9.18 -14.05
CA PRO A 3 -9.88 -8.25 -13.05
C PRO A 3 -10.19 -8.61 -11.60
N GLN A 4 -11.35 -9.22 -11.36
CA GLN A 4 -11.79 -9.68 -10.05
C GLN A 4 -10.85 -10.73 -9.45
N LEU A 5 -10.20 -11.55 -10.28
CA LEU A 5 -9.22 -12.53 -9.81
C LEU A 5 -7.98 -11.85 -9.25
N PHE A 6 -7.48 -10.79 -9.90
CA PHE A 6 -6.35 -10.02 -9.39
C PHE A 6 -6.69 -9.32 -8.08
N ALA A 7 -7.90 -8.77 -7.96
CA ALA A 7 -8.38 -8.17 -6.71
C ALA A 7 -8.43 -9.20 -5.56
N LEU A 8 -8.87 -10.43 -5.85
CA LEU A 8 -8.86 -11.52 -4.87
C LEU A 8 -7.44 -11.91 -4.45
N ILE A 9 -6.50 -12.01 -5.40
CA ILE A 9 -5.09 -12.26 -5.11
C ILE A 9 -4.53 -11.14 -4.22
N THR A 10 -4.84 -9.87 -4.53
CA THR A 10 -4.45 -8.73 -3.70
C THR A 10 -4.97 -8.89 -2.27
N ALA A 11 -6.26 -9.23 -2.08
CA ALA A 11 -6.84 -9.43 -0.76
C ALA A 11 -6.10 -10.54 0.03
N ILE A 12 -5.78 -11.66 -0.62
CA ILE A 12 -5.01 -12.75 0.00
C ILE A 12 -3.61 -12.28 0.38
N CYS A 13 -2.88 -11.63 -0.54
CA CYS A 13 -1.53 -11.15 -0.29
C CYS A 13 -1.46 -10.14 0.86
N TRP A 14 -2.41 -9.20 0.94
CA TRP A 14 -2.46 -8.23 2.04
C TRP A 14 -2.85 -8.87 3.38
N GLY A 15 -3.79 -9.82 3.36
CA GLY A 15 -4.17 -10.59 4.55
C GLY A 15 -3.00 -11.39 5.14
N VAL A 16 -2.33 -12.18 4.29
CA VAL A 16 -1.18 -13.00 4.69
C VAL A 16 0.03 -12.11 5.03
N GLY A 17 0.31 -11.08 4.24
CA GLY A 17 1.39 -10.14 4.49
C GLY A 17 1.25 -9.41 5.82
N GLY A 18 0.05 -8.94 6.16
CA GLY A 18 -0.21 -8.26 7.45
C GLY A 18 0.06 -9.15 8.67
N TYR A 19 -0.17 -10.47 8.56
CA TYR A 19 0.23 -11.43 9.61
C TYR A 19 1.75 -11.45 9.81
N PHE A 20 2.52 -11.61 8.73
CA PHE A 20 3.98 -11.67 8.80
C PHE A 20 4.59 -10.35 9.26
N GLU A 21 4.04 -9.21 8.83
CA GLU A 21 4.49 -7.89 9.26
C GLU A 21 4.30 -7.67 10.76
N LYS A 22 3.10 -7.96 11.26
CA LYS A 22 2.83 -7.84 12.70
C LYS A 22 3.75 -8.76 13.50
N LYS A 23 3.93 -10.01 13.05
CA LYS A 23 4.81 -10.97 13.70
C LYS A 23 6.26 -10.50 13.68
N GLY A 24 6.76 -10.01 12.54
CA GLY A 24 8.12 -9.48 12.41
C GLY A 24 8.37 -8.25 13.28
N LEU A 25 7.41 -7.32 13.35
CA LEU A 25 7.48 -6.15 14.24
C LEU A 25 7.64 -6.57 15.70
N HIS A 26 6.90 -7.58 16.16
CA HIS A 26 6.97 -8.06 17.54
C HIS A 26 8.23 -8.88 17.81
N LEU A 27 8.58 -9.83 16.94
CA LEU A 27 9.76 -10.68 17.13
C LEU A 27 11.06 -9.88 17.11
N GLY A 28 11.18 -8.88 16.23
CA GLY A 28 12.36 -8.02 16.14
C GLY A 28 12.32 -6.79 17.06
N ASN A 29 11.27 -6.64 17.88
CA ASN A 29 10.99 -5.43 18.67
C ASN A 29 11.15 -4.11 17.85
N LEU A 30 10.77 -4.14 16.56
CA LEU A 30 11.02 -3.05 15.63
C LEU A 30 9.99 -1.94 15.83
N SER A 31 10.40 -0.68 15.64
CA SER A 31 9.45 0.43 15.56
C SER A 31 8.56 0.28 14.30
N PRO A 32 7.33 0.83 14.31
CA PRO A 32 6.47 0.85 13.13
C PRO A 32 7.16 1.47 11.91
N THR A 33 7.88 2.57 12.12
CA THR A 33 8.63 3.30 11.09
C THR A 33 9.75 2.46 10.46
N MET A 34 10.44 1.64 11.27
CA MET A 34 11.47 0.74 10.77
C MET A 34 10.86 -0.40 9.96
N GLY A 35 9.79 -1.01 10.47
CA GLY A 35 9.10 -2.09 9.77
C GLY A 35 8.56 -1.67 8.40
N ILE A 36 7.94 -0.48 8.30
CA ILE A 36 7.47 0.02 7.01
C ILE A 36 8.62 0.35 6.07
N THR A 37 9.71 0.93 6.58
CA THR A 37 10.90 1.25 5.76
C THR A 37 11.47 -0.03 5.13
N ILE A 38 11.61 -1.10 5.90
CA ILE A 38 12.10 -2.40 5.39
C ILE A 38 11.15 -2.95 4.32
N ARG A 39 9.83 -2.98 4.58
CA ARG A 39 8.83 -3.43 3.59
C ARG A 39 8.93 -2.62 2.31
N THR A 40 8.95 -1.30 2.42
CA THR A 40 8.95 -0.39 1.27
C THR A 40 10.24 -0.51 0.47
N ALA A 41 11.40 -0.69 1.12
CA ALA A 41 12.66 -0.93 0.43
C ALA A 41 12.62 -2.23 -0.40
N VAL A 42 12.14 -3.32 0.19
CA VAL A 42 11.98 -4.61 -0.53
C VAL A 42 11.00 -4.46 -1.69
N ALA A 43 9.85 -3.81 -1.46
CA ALA A 43 8.86 -3.56 -2.51
C ALA A 43 9.41 -2.69 -3.63
N PHE A 44 10.17 -1.64 -3.32
CA PHE A 44 10.79 -0.75 -4.30
C PHE A 44 11.75 -1.49 -5.22
N ILE A 45 12.60 -2.38 -4.67
CA ILE A 45 13.52 -3.19 -5.46
C ILE A 45 12.75 -4.11 -6.42
N ILE A 46 11.79 -4.88 -5.90
CA ILE A 46 11.04 -5.86 -6.70
C ILE A 46 10.21 -5.16 -7.79
N LEU A 47 9.48 -4.10 -7.42
CA LEU A 47 8.65 -3.33 -8.36
C LEU A 47 9.51 -2.54 -9.35
N GLY A 48 10.68 -2.05 -8.94
CA GLY A 48 11.65 -1.40 -9.82
C GLY A 48 12.11 -2.33 -10.93
N ILE A 49 12.50 -3.56 -10.58
CA ILE A 49 12.88 -4.59 -11.56
C ILE A 49 11.69 -4.93 -12.47
N ALA A 50 10.51 -5.16 -11.90
CA ALA A 50 9.32 -5.55 -12.67
C ALA A 50 8.84 -4.44 -13.63
N SER A 51 9.05 -3.17 -13.27
CA SER A 51 8.62 -2.01 -14.06
C SER A 51 9.65 -1.48 -15.06
N TYR A 52 10.90 -1.97 -15.00
CA TYR A 52 12.00 -1.48 -15.83
C TYR A 52 11.67 -1.44 -17.34
N PRO A 53 11.07 -2.48 -17.96
CA PRO A 53 10.72 -2.44 -19.39
C PRO A 53 9.77 -1.30 -19.78
N GLN A 54 9.00 -0.79 -18.82
CA GLN A 54 7.97 0.22 -19.00
C GLN A 54 8.47 1.64 -18.72
N TRP A 55 9.67 1.86 -18.17
CA TRP A 55 10.13 3.20 -17.79
C TRP A 55 10.18 4.20 -18.95
N LYS A 56 10.34 3.70 -20.18
CA LYS A 56 10.26 4.52 -21.41
C LYS A 56 8.91 5.22 -21.61
N THR A 57 7.86 4.81 -20.90
CA THR A 57 6.54 5.46 -20.95
C THR A 57 6.42 6.65 -20.01
N LEU A 58 7.37 6.84 -19.07
CA LEU A 58 7.33 7.96 -18.13
C LEU A 58 7.36 9.34 -18.80
N PRO A 59 8.20 9.61 -19.82
CA PRO A 59 8.17 10.91 -20.51
C PRO A 59 6.88 11.15 -21.32
N GLN A 60 6.14 10.07 -21.63
CA GLN A 60 4.87 10.15 -22.34
C GLN A 60 3.72 10.46 -21.37
N ALA A 61 3.93 10.27 -20.07
CA ALA A 61 2.97 10.65 -19.05
C ALA A 61 2.96 12.17 -18.89
N GLY A 62 1.79 12.80 -19.07
CA GLY A 62 1.62 14.23 -18.79
C GLY A 62 1.88 14.57 -17.32
N SER A 63 2.38 15.78 -17.05
CA SER A 63 2.73 16.26 -15.70
C SER A 63 1.58 16.12 -14.69
N LYS A 64 0.35 16.40 -15.11
CA LYS A 64 -0.85 16.23 -14.27
C LYS A 64 -1.03 14.78 -13.80
N ALA A 65 -0.87 13.80 -14.69
CA ALA A 65 -1.00 12.38 -14.34
C ALA A 65 0.08 11.95 -13.34
N LEU A 66 1.32 12.40 -13.55
CA LEU A 66 2.43 12.16 -12.63
C LEU A 66 2.16 12.77 -11.25
N LEU A 67 1.61 13.98 -11.18
CA LEU A 67 1.26 14.62 -9.91
C LEU A 67 0.18 13.84 -9.14
N TYR A 68 -0.85 13.31 -9.82
CA TYR A 68 -1.84 12.43 -9.17
C TYR A 68 -1.18 11.19 -8.57
N MET A 69 -0.26 10.56 -9.29
CA MET A 69 0.46 9.39 -8.81
C MET A 69 1.41 9.72 -7.65
N ILE A 70 2.15 10.82 -7.74
CA ILE A 70 3.12 11.23 -6.72
C ILE A 70 2.41 11.68 -5.44
N ILE A 71 1.42 12.57 -5.54
CA ILE A 71 0.75 13.14 -4.38
C ILE A 71 -0.24 12.13 -3.79
N GLY A 72 -1.18 11.64 -4.61
CA GLY A 72 -2.23 10.73 -4.14
C GLY A 72 -1.67 9.33 -3.81
N GLY A 73 -0.95 8.75 -4.77
CA GLY A 73 -0.38 7.40 -4.62
C GLY A 73 0.84 7.37 -3.70
N GLY A 74 1.83 8.22 -3.95
CA GLY A 74 3.10 8.21 -3.24
C GLY A 74 3.02 8.80 -1.84
N LEU A 75 2.55 10.04 -1.70
CA LEU A 75 2.55 10.75 -0.42
C LEU A 75 1.38 10.34 0.47
N VAL A 76 0.14 10.46 -0.01
CA VAL A 76 -1.06 10.21 0.81
C VAL A 76 -1.19 8.73 1.13
N ALA A 77 -1.28 7.86 0.11
CA ALA A 77 -1.41 6.43 0.34
C ALA A 77 -0.07 5.78 0.75
N GLY A 78 1.01 6.07 0.03
CA GLY A 78 2.31 5.40 0.15
C GLY A 78 3.20 5.84 1.31
N ALA A 79 2.95 6.99 1.92
CA ALA A 79 3.69 7.43 3.11
C ALA A 79 2.75 7.60 4.31
N VAL A 80 1.81 8.54 4.25
CA VAL A 80 0.93 8.87 5.40
C VAL A 80 0.07 7.66 5.78
N GLY A 81 -0.62 7.06 4.81
CA GLY A 81 -1.45 5.87 5.03
C GLY A 81 -0.65 4.68 5.55
N MET A 82 0.54 4.43 4.98
CA MET A 82 1.41 3.34 5.43
C MET A 82 1.94 3.55 6.86
N LEU A 83 2.33 4.77 7.23
CA LEU A 83 2.76 5.11 8.60
C LEU A 83 1.64 4.90 9.61
N ALA A 84 0.43 5.37 9.30
CA ALA A 84 -0.75 5.16 10.13
C ALA A 84 -1.08 3.66 10.28
N PHE A 85 -1.06 2.92 9.17
CA PHE A 85 -1.33 1.48 9.16
C PHE A 85 -0.33 0.70 10.02
N TYR A 86 0.97 0.93 9.87
CA TYR A 86 2.00 0.23 10.65
C TYR A 86 1.93 0.57 12.14
N THR A 87 1.57 1.82 12.47
CA THR A 87 1.38 2.25 13.85
C THR A 87 0.21 1.49 14.49
N ALA A 88 -0.92 1.38 13.79
CA ALA A 88 -2.06 0.58 14.23
C ALA A 88 -1.72 -0.92 14.30
N LEU A 89 -0.97 -1.44 13.32
CA LEU A 89 -0.59 -2.85 13.23
C LEU A 89 0.26 -3.30 14.42
N LYS A 90 1.18 -2.45 14.90
CA LYS A 90 1.94 -2.71 16.12
C LYS A 90 1.06 -2.59 17.37
N GLY A 91 0.20 -1.58 17.43
CA GLY A 91 -0.58 -1.24 18.63
C GLY A 91 -1.81 -2.12 18.91
N ALA A 92 -2.43 -2.74 17.90
CA ALA A 92 -3.69 -3.47 18.07
C ALA A 92 -3.70 -4.83 17.33
N PRO A 93 -4.50 -5.82 17.79
CA PRO A 93 -4.63 -7.11 17.12
C PRO A 93 -5.02 -7.00 15.63
N LEU A 94 -4.45 -7.88 14.79
CA LEU A 94 -4.65 -7.87 13.33
C LEU A 94 -6.14 -7.95 12.95
N ASN A 95 -6.92 -8.77 13.67
CA ASN A 95 -8.35 -8.94 13.45
C ASN A 95 -9.20 -7.69 13.76
N ARG A 96 -8.64 -6.67 14.43
CA ARG A 96 -9.27 -5.35 14.61
C ARG A 96 -8.77 -4.34 13.59
N VAL A 97 -7.46 -4.32 13.34
CA VAL A 97 -6.83 -3.34 12.43
C VAL A 97 -7.27 -3.55 10.99
N MET A 98 -7.28 -4.81 10.52
CA MET A 98 -7.56 -5.11 9.11
C MET A 98 -8.99 -4.71 8.71
N PRO A 99 -10.08 -5.10 9.41
CA PRO A 99 -11.42 -4.68 9.01
C PRO A 99 -11.60 -3.17 8.94
N ILE A 100 -10.96 -2.40 9.83
CA ILE A 100 -11.02 -0.94 9.85
C ILE A 100 -10.21 -0.37 8.68
N ALA A 101 -8.96 -0.78 8.48
CA ALA A 101 -8.11 -0.27 7.40
C ALA A 101 -8.68 -0.60 6.00
N PHE A 102 -9.32 -1.76 5.86
CA PHE A 102 -9.93 -2.22 4.61
C PHE A 102 -11.36 -1.69 4.39
N THR A 103 -11.83 -0.71 5.16
CA THR A 103 -12.98 0.13 4.74
C THR A 103 -12.57 1.19 3.70
N SER A 104 -11.32 1.21 3.24
CA SER A 104 -10.83 2.10 2.19
C SER A 104 -11.68 2.16 0.91
N PRO A 105 -12.40 1.09 0.47
CA PRO A 105 -13.31 1.20 -0.68
C PRO A 105 -14.42 2.23 -0.49
N LEU A 106 -14.90 2.45 0.74
CA LEU A 106 -15.89 3.49 1.04
C LEU A 106 -15.35 4.87 0.66
N PHE A 107 -14.14 5.20 1.10
CA PHE A 107 -13.52 6.50 0.80
C PHE A 107 -13.19 6.65 -0.69
N GLY A 108 -12.79 5.56 -1.36
CA GLY A 108 -12.63 5.56 -2.81
C GLY A 108 -13.94 5.84 -3.57
N ALA A 109 -15.05 5.23 -3.13
CA ALA A 109 -16.37 5.49 -3.70
C ALA A 109 -16.81 6.95 -3.48
N LEU A 110 -16.59 7.50 -2.28
CA LEU A 110 -16.89 8.92 -2.00
C LEU A 110 -16.07 9.87 -2.89
N MET A 111 -14.78 9.61 -3.08
CA MET A 111 -13.95 10.41 -3.98
C MET A 111 -14.41 10.30 -5.44
N GLY A 112 -14.81 9.10 -5.87
CA GLY A 112 -15.40 8.88 -7.19
C GLY A 112 -16.73 9.62 -7.37
N LEU A 113 -17.58 9.69 -6.34
CA LEU A 113 -18.82 10.46 -6.38
C LEU A 113 -18.58 11.99 -6.38
N ALA A 114 -17.54 12.45 -5.69
CA ALA A 114 -17.25 13.87 -5.55
C ALA A 114 -16.48 14.46 -6.75
N PHE A 115 -15.65 13.65 -7.43
CA PHE A 115 -14.72 14.13 -8.45
C PHE A 115 -14.63 13.27 -9.73
N GLY A 116 -15.33 12.12 -9.77
CA GLY A 116 -15.38 11.22 -10.93
C GLY A 116 -16.54 11.55 -11.87
#